data_AF-A0A2T1DPR2-F1
#
_entry.id   AF-A0A2T1DPR2-F1
#
_cell.length_a   1.000
_cell.length_b   1.000
_cell.length_c   1.000
_cell.angle_alpha   90.00
_cell.angle_beta   90.00
_cell.angle_gamma   90.00
#
_symmetry.space_group_name_H-M   'P 1'
#
loop_
_entity.id
_entity.type
_entity.pdbx_description
1 polymer ?
#
loop_
_entity_poly.entity_id
_entity_poly.type
_entity_poly.pdbx_seq_one_letter_code
_entity_poly.pdbx_strand_id
1 'polypeptide(L)' 'LLAQAGGLIAEVGGQLSHGAIVAREYGIPAVMDIHQATQKLRDGQRVRIDGEKGTIEVLSAEGSL' A
#
# COMPACT_ATOMS: atom_id res chain seq x y z
N LEU A 1 -6.25 10.06 -9.62
CA LEU A 1 -5.64 9.93 -8.27
C LEU A 1 -4.86 8.61 -8.16
N LEU A 2 -5.47 7.43 -8.32
CA LEU A 2 -4.73 6.16 -8.29
C LEU A 2 -3.67 6.06 -9.41
N ALA A 3 -3.93 6.63 -10.59
CA ALA A 3 -3.02 6.62 -11.74
C ALA A 3 -1.64 7.28 -11.50
N GLN A 4 -1.47 8.05 -10.42
CA GLN A 4 -0.18 8.65 -10.05
C GLN A 4 0.47 7.97 -8.84
N ALA A 5 -0.18 6.98 -8.23
CA ALA A 5 0.35 6.26 -7.08
C ALA A 5 1.38 5.21 -7.51
N GLY A 6 2.41 4.99 -6.69
CA GLY A 6 3.38 3.90 -6.90
C GLY A 6 2.93 2.55 -6.31
N GLY A 7 1.82 2.53 -5.56
CA GLY A 7 1.26 1.34 -4.93
C GLY A 7 0.07 1.69 -4.03
N LEU A 8 -0.67 0.68 -3.59
CA LEU A 8 -1.88 0.82 -2.78
C LEU A 8 -1.80 -0.05 -1.52
N ILE A 9 -2.07 0.55 -0.36
CA ILE A 9 -2.22 -0.14 0.91
C ILE A 9 -3.58 0.25 1.49
N ALA A 10 -4.41 -0.72 1.87
CA ALA A 10 -5.72 -0.45 2.44
C ALA A 10 -6.05 -1.36 3.62
N GLU A 11 -6.78 -0.83 4.60
CA GLU A 11 -7.25 -1.59 5.77
C GLU A 11 -8.52 -2.39 5.50
N VAL A 12 -9.28 -2.03 4.45
CA VAL A 12 -10.58 -2.61 4.15
C VAL A 12 -10.62 -3.09 2.71
N GLY A 13 -11.37 -4.18 2.51
CA GLY A 13 -11.53 -4.85 1.22
C GLY A 13 -10.56 -6.01 1.07
N GLY A 14 -10.80 -6.86 0.08
CA GLY A 14 -9.95 -8.02 -0.23
C GLY A 14 -9.24 -7.90 -1.57
N GLN A 15 -8.58 -8.98 -1.98
CA GLN A 15 -7.86 -9.09 -3.26
C GLN A 15 -8.74 -8.87 -4.51
N LEU A 16 -10.06 -8.97 -4.37
CA LEU A 16 -11.06 -8.76 -5.43
C LEU A 16 -11.86 -7.45 -5.27
N SER A 17 -11.46 -6.60 -4.32
CA SER A 17 -12.11 -5.30 -4.14
C SER A 17 -11.86 -4.36 -5.32
N HIS A 18 -12.72 -3.34 -5.46
CA HIS A 18 -12.55 -2.33 -6.51
C HIS A 18 -11.16 -1.70 -6.51
N GLY A 19 -10.63 -1.34 -5.33
CA GLY A 19 -9.27 -0.80 -5.21
C GLY A 19 -8.18 -1.76 -5.71
N ALA A 20 -8.30 -3.06 -5.40
CA ALA A 20 -7.33 -4.07 -5.83
C ALA A 20 -7.39 -4.32 -7.35
N ILE A 21 -8.58 -4.36 -7.93
CA ILE A 21 -8.77 -4.53 -9.38
C ILE A 21 -8.17 -3.33 -10.12
N VAL A 22 -8.51 -2.11 -9.69
CA VAL A 22 -8.03 -0.89 -10.32
C VAL A 22 -6.50 -0.77 -10.20
N ALA A 23 -5.90 -1.11 -9.06
CA ALA A 23 -4.44 -1.13 -8.92
C ALA A 23 -3.75 -2.09 -9.91
N ARG A 24 -4.35 -3.27 -10.16
CA ARG A 24 -3.86 -4.22 -11.16
C ARG A 24 -3.96 -3.68 -12.58
N GLU A 25 -5.07 -3.00 -12.91
CA GLU A 25 -5.24 -2.33 -14.22
C GLU A 25 -4.17 -1.25 -14.44
N TYR A 26 -3.76 -0.56 -13.38
CA TYR A 26 -2.68 0.43 -13.43
C TYR A 26 -1.27 -0.17 -13.28
N GLY A 27 -1.15 -1.50 -13.10
CA GLY A 27 0.15 -2.17 -12.98
C GLY A 27 0.93 -1.83 -11.71
N ILE A 28 0.25 -1.38 -10.65
CA ILE A 28 0.88 -1.04 -9.36
C ILE A 28 0.60 -2.12 -8.31
N PRO A 29 1.54 -2.38 -7.38
CA PRO A 29 1.31 -3.35 -6.32
C PRO A 29 0.22 -2.87 -5.36
N ALA A 30 -0.65 -3.79 -4.93
CA ALA A 30 -1.70 -3.52 -3.96
C ALA A 30 -1.73 -4.57 -2.86
N VAL A 31 -1.80 -4.11 -1.61
CA VAL A 31 -1.97 -4.96 -0.43
C VAL A 31 -3.19 -4.46 0.35
N MET A 32 -4.17 -5.32 0.51
CA MET A 32 -5.47 -5.01 1.11
C MET A 32 -5.63 -5.74 2.44
N ASP A 33 -6.67 -5.38 3.20
CA ASP A 33 -7.02 -6.02 4.49
C ASP A 33 -5.92 -5.92 5.55
N ILE A 34 -5.13 -4.84 5.54
CA ILE A 34 -4.05 -4.64 6.52
C ILE A 34 -4.59 -3.92 7.74
N HIS A 35 -4.79 -4.67 8.82
CA HIS A 35 -5.30 -4.10 10.06
C HIS A 35 -4.40 -2.98 10.60
N GLN A 36 -5.01 -1.82 10.87
CA GLN A 36 -4.36 -0.61 11.39
C GLN A 36 -3.21 -0.08 10.51
N ALA A 37 -3.24 -0.32 9.19
CA ALA A 37 -2.24 0.20 8.26
C ALA A 37 -2.00 1.71 8.43
N THR A 38 -3.06 2.50 8.55
CA THR A 38 -3.00 3.97 8.67
C THR A 38 -2.45 4.46 10.01
N GLN A 39 -2.41 3.59 11.02
CA GLN A 39 -1.82 3.90 12.32
C GLN A 39 -0.35 3.51 12.38
N LYS A 40 0.02 2.44 11.66
CA LYS A 40 1.38 1.91 11.56
C LYS A 40 2.24 2.68 10.56
N LEU A 41 1.63 3.08 9.45
CA LEU A 41 2.24 3.87 8.39
C LEU A 41 1.97 5.34 8.65
N ARG A 42 2.96 6.19 8.39
CA ARG A 42 2.85 7.64 8.52
C ARG A 42 3.29 8.32 7.24
N ASP A 43 2.72 9.49 6.99
CA ASP A 43 3.11 10.33 5.87
C ASP A 43 4.62 10.61 5.89
N GLY A 44 5.23 10.65 4.71
CA GLY A 44 6.68 10.82 4.54
C GLY A 44 7.50 9.54 4.74
N GLN A 45 6.91 8.43 5.20
CA GLN A 45 7.63 7.16 5.29
C GLN A 45 7.87 6.55 3.90
N ARG A 46 9.09 6.06 3.69
CA ARG A 46 9.40 5.28 2.50
C ARG A 46 9.06 3.82 2.77
N VAL A 47 8.20 3.24 1.93
CA VAL A 47 7.74 1.85 2.07
C VAL A 47 8.01 1.05 0.81
N ARG A 48 8.28 -0.25 0.98
CA ARG A 48 8.28 -1.26 -0.08
C ARG A 48 7.00 -2.07 0.01
N ILE A 49 6.37 -2.31 -1.13
CA ILE A 49 5.14 -3.08 -1.24
C ILE A 49 5.41 -4.27 -2.15
N ASP A 50 5.13 -5.48 -1.66
CA ASP A 50 5.12 -6.71 -2.45
C ASP A 50 3.67 -7.18 -2.59
N GLY A 51 3.05 -6.88 -3.74
CA GLY A 51 1.66 -7.23 -4.02
C GLY A 51 1.42 -8.72 -4.27
N GLU A 52 2.48 -9.50 -4.54
CA GLU A 52 2.37 -10.95 -4.73
C GLU A 52 2.38 -11.68 -3.39
N LYS A 53 3.29 -11.28 -2.50
CA LYS A 53 3.41 -11.86 -1.15
C LYS A 53 2.44 -11.24 -0.14
N GLY A 54 1.87 -10.09 -0.46
CA GLY A 54 0.99 -9.35 0.45
C GLY A 54 1.74 -8.70 1.60
N THR A 55 3.01 -8.32 1.40
CA THR A 55 3.87 -7.77 2.46
C THR A 55 4.20 -6.30 2.23
N ILE A 56 4.39 -5.59 3.33
CA ILE A 56 4.78 -4.17 3.36
C ILE A 56 5.97 -4.05 4.30
N GLU A 57 6.99 -3.33 3.86
CA GLU A 57 8.21 -3.09 4.65
C GLU A 57 8.49 -1.59 4.71
N VAL A 58 8.72 -1.07 5.91
CA VAL A 58 9.12 0.33 6.11
C VAL A 58 10.64 0.42 5.95
N LEU A 59 11.11 1.23 5.00
CA LEU A 59 12.52 1.31 4.63
C LEU A 59 13.27 2.39 5.40
N SER A 60 12.61 3.51 5.64
CA SER A 60 13.13 4.62 6.42
C SER A 60 11.99 5.53 6.84
N ALA A 61 12.06 5.98 8.10
CA ALA A 61 11.28 7.13 8.55
C ALA A 61 12.11 8.38 8.24
N GLU A 62 11.93 8.96 7.04
CA GLU A 62 12.45 10.30 6.81
C GLU A 62 11.64 11.25 7.69
N GLY A 63 12.25 11.65 8.81
CA GLY A 63 11.59 12.37 9.91
C GLY A 63 12.17 12.10 11.30
N SER A 64 13.17 11.22 11.44
CA SER A 64 13.97 11.07 12.67
C SER A 64 15.37 11.66 12.49
N LEU A 65 15.43 13.00 12.42
CA LEU A 65 16.60 13.82 12.74
C LEU A 65 16.13 15.01 13.55
#